data_AF-A0ABD2R3K2-F1
#
_entry.id   AF-A0ABD2R3K2-F1
#
_cell.length_a   1.000
_cell.length_b   1.000
_cell.length_c   1.000
_cell.angle_alpha   90.00
_cell.angle_beta   90.00
_cell.angle_gamma   90.00
#
_symmetry.space_group_name_H-M   'P 1'
#
loop_
_entity.id
_entity.type
_entity.pdbx_description
1 polymer ?
#
loop_
_entity_poly.entity_id
_entity_poly.type
_entity_poly.pdbx_seq_one_letter_code
_entity_poly.pdbx_strand_id
1 'polypeptide(L)'
;MSDRLKQALRMTPRLLDMYTAIAIREVNDSLICALVPLLMARYSNLFPEKLFLYEVQKRILELMLAGFNRSPSFIALLKKPIVDRLGEAYDSPSKTELALQLCWAIGEHGGGGEAHKDAARELFESLELLLYENLSSSRVRLRESALGSDSAKSRKSSQSRLLCFVVTAIAKLATYHRELLPRARVSLTKVARSRISDARVWKRACDYLGLMNEPAICLSILGPCESPSKGMQKLGTVNWSEGGTEMISHLPFYLLGAQEGPPHDFSFMDVLPGS
;
A
#
# COMPACT_ATOMS: atom_id res chain seq x y z
N MET A 1 5.32 35.16 7.63
CA MET A 1 6.05 33.96 8.09
C MET A 1 7.50 34.34 8.34
N SER A 2 8.00 34.23 9.58
CA SER A 2 9.37 34.62 9.93
C SER A 2 10.41 33.82 9.13
N ASP A 3 11.54 34.44 8.78
CA ASP A 3 12.62 33.76 8.05
C ASP A 3 13.22 32.59 8.85
N ARG A 4 13.20 32.67 10.19
CA ARG A 4 13.55 31.54 11.06
C ARG A 4 12.64 30.34 10.86
N LEU A 5 11.33 30.57 10.72
CA LEU A 5 10.36 29.50 10.50
C LEU A 5 10.52 28.89 9.10
N LYS A 6 10.74 29.70 8.06
CA LYS A 6 11.02 29.20 6.71
C LYS A 6 12.27 28.32 6.69
N GLN A 7 13.32 28.75 7.38
CA GLN A 7 14.56 27.98 7.47
C GLN A 7 14.34 26.65 8.23
N ALA A 8 13.60 26.68 9.34
CA ALA A 8 13.25 25.47 10.08
C ALA A 8 12.48 24.46 9.22
N LEU A 9 11.45 24.91 8.48
CA LEU A 9 10.69 24.02 7.60
C LEU A 9 11.55 23.41 6.48
N ARG A 10 12.53 24.16 5.95
CA ARG A 10 13.46 23.66 4.93
C ARG A 10 14.47 22.65 5.49
N MET A 11 14.89 22.81 6.74
CA MET A 11 15.90 21.96 7.37
C MET A 11 15.31 20.65 7.89
N THR A 12 14.10 20.68 8.43
CA THR A 12 13.47 19.51 9.09
C THR A 12 13.44 18.25 8.24
N PRO A 13 13.03 18.24 6.95
CA PRO A 13 13.06 17.03 6.13
C PRO A 13 14.45 16.39 6.04
N ARG A 14 15.51 17.20 5.89
CA ARG A 14 16.90 16.72 5.82
C ARG A 14 17.37 16.11 7.14
N LEU A 15 16.96 16.71 8.26
CA LEU A 15 17.24 16.16 9.58
C LEU A 15 16.51 14.84 9.80
N LEU A 16 15.27 14.72 9.30
CA LEU A 16 14.52 13.46 9.33
C LEU A 16 15.15 12.38 8.47
N ASP A 17 15.73 12.73 7.32
CA ASP A 17 16.47 11.77 6.47
C ASP A 17 17.66 11.18 7.24
N MET A 18 18.47 12.04 7.86
CA MET A 18 19.61 11.60 8.68
C MET A 18 19.17 10.79 9.90
N TYR A 19 18.11 11.23 10.60
CA TYR A 19 17.54 10.50 11.72
C TYR A 19 17.05 9.11 11.30
N THR A 20 16.35 9.01 10.17
CA THR A 20 15.81 7.76 9.62
C THR A 20 16.94 6.80 9.27
N ALA A 21 17.99 7.28 8.60
CA ALA A 21 19.15 6.48 8.22
C ALA A 21 19.88 5.91 9.45
N ILE A 22 20.05 6.71 10.51
CA ILE A 22 20.67 6.27 11.76
C ILE A 22 19.74 5.32 12.52
N ALA A 23 18.46 5.66 12.65
CA ALA A 23 17.48 4.88 13.38
C ALA A 23 17.34 3.46 12.81
N ILE A 24 17.19 3.34 11.50
CA ILE A 24 17.06 2.03 10.84
C ILE A 24 18.34 1.20 10.95
N ARG A 25 19.52 1.81 11.04
CA ARG A 25 20.80 1.10 11.14
C ARG A 25 21.17 0.68 12.57
N GLU A 26 20.96 1.57 13.55
CA GLU A 26 21.60 1.45 14.87
C GLU A 26 20.60 1.25 16.02
N VAL A 27 19.35 1.68 15.85
CA VAL A 27 18.35 1.57 16.93
C VAL A 27 17.82 0.14 17.00
N ASN A 28 17.56 -0.35 18.20
CA ASN A 28 17.02 -1.70 18.40
C ASN A 28 15.55 -1.82 17.94
N ASP A 29 15.11 -3.05 17.71
CA ASP A 29 13.78 -3.33 17.19
C ASP A 29 12.67 -2.85 18.14
N SER A 30 12.85 -2.96 19.47
CA SER A 30 11.86 -2.50 20.45
C SER A 30 11.58 -1.00 20.35
N LEU A 31 12.61 -0.19 20.15
CA LEU A 31 12.47 1.26 20.03
C LEU A 31 11.86 1.65 18.68
N ILE A 32 12.24 0.99 17.59
CA ILE A 32 11.62 1.21 16.28
C ILE A 32 10.13 0.84 16.34
N CYS A 33 9.79 -0.31 16.92
CA CYS A 33 8.41 -0.75 17.10
C CYS A 33 7.59 0.26 17.93
N ALA A 34 8.18 0.84 18.99
CA ALA A 34 7.52 1.86 19.80
C ALA A 34 7.39 3.22 19.05
N LEU A 35 8.31 3.52 18.14
CA LEU A 35 8.30 4.75 17.35
C LEU A 35 7.21 4.75 16.29
N VAL A 36 6.92 3.61 15.64
CA VAL A 36 5.96 3.52 14.53
C VAL A 36 4.56 4.07 14.89
N PRO A 37 3.92 3.72 16.02
CA PRO A 37 2.63 4.30 16.39
C PRO A 37 2.68 5.83 16.62
N LEU A 38 3.80 6.35 17.12
CA LEU A 38 3.99 7.79 17.30
C LEU A 38 4.05 8.50 15.95
N LEU A 39 4.73 7.90 14.98
CA LEU A 39 4.79 8.39 13.60
C LEU A 39 3.40 8.37 12.93
N MET A 40 2.64 7.29 13.09
CA MET A 40 1.25 7.19 12.60
C MET A 40 0.38 8.31 13.19
N ALA A 41 0.47 8.56 14.50
CA ALA A 41 -0.28 9.62 15.17
C ALA A 41 0.13 11.02 14.72
N ARG A 42 1.41 11.23 14.40
CA ARG A 42 1.93 12.51 13.92
C ARG A 42 1.63 12.76 12.44
N TYR A 43 1.44 11.73 11.63
CA TYR A 43 1.27 11.83 10.18
C TYR A 43 0.21 12.84 9.72
N SER A 44 -0.91 12.95 10.45
CA SER A 44 -2.00 13.90 10.14
C SER A 44 -1.96 15.18 10.98
N ASN A 45 -1.00 15.30 11.91
CA ASN A 45 -0.86 16.39 12.88
C ASN A 45 0.46 17.15 12.67
N LEU A 46 0.73 17.53 11.42
CA LEU A 46 1.94 18.25 11.01
C LEU A 46 1.62 19.73 10.72
N PHE A 47 2.67 20.55 10.68
CA PHE A 47 2.53 21.97 10.37
C PHE A 47 1.90 22.18 8.98
N PRO A 48 0.87 23.02 8.83
CA PRO A 48 0.04 23.10 7.61
C PRO A 48 0.69 23.95 6.49
N GLU A 49 1.94 23.67 6.15
CA GLU A 49 2.61 24.22 4.96
C GLU A 49 2.74 23.09 3.93
N LYS A 50 2.28 23.32 2.69
CA LYS A 50 2.04 22.25 1.71
C LYS A 50 3.29 21.46 1.34
N LEU A 51 4.40 22.14 1.07
CA LEU A 51 5.64 21.48 0.66
C LEU A 51 6.26 20.72 1.83
N PHE A 52 6.35 21.36 2.99
CA PHE A 52 6.79 20.75 4.23
C PHE A 52 5.97 19.50 4.59
N LEU A 53 4.64 19.61 4.53
CA LEU A 53 3.73 18.52 4.83
C LEU A 53 4.02 17.31 3.95
N TYR A 54 4.11 17.53 2.64
CA TYR A 54 4.41 16.48 1.66
C TYR A 54 5.77 15.81 1.94
N GLU A 55 6.82 16.61 2.11
CA GLU A 55 8.18 16.11 2.34
C GLU A 55 8.27 15.30 3.65
N VAL A 56 7.66 15.79 4.73
CA VAL A 56 7.67 15.12 6.04
C VAL A 56 6.80 13.86 6.03
N GLN A 57 5.60 13.91 5.43
CA GLN A 57 4.73 12.74 5.31
C GLN A 57 5.41 11.61 4.55
N LYS A 58 6.06 11.93 3.42
CA LYS A 58 6.85 10.97 2.63
C LYS A 58 7.89 10.26 3.50
N ARG A 59 8.69 11.02 4.25
CA ARG A 59 9.77 10.49 5.10
C ARG A 59 9.26 9.68 6.29
N ILE A 60 8.13 10.10 6.87
CA ILE A 60 7.46 9.31 7.91
C ILE A 60 7.04 7.95 7.36
N LEU A 61 6.44 7.90 6.16
CA LEU A 61 6.06 6.63 5.53
C LEU A 61 7.29 5.78 5.22
N GLU A 62 8.35 6.36 4.64
CA GLU A 62 9.60 5.66 4.34
C GLU A 62 10.22 5.03 5.61
N LEU A 63 10.27 5.78 6.72
CA LEU A 63 10.77 5.27 8.00
C LEU A 63 9.90 4.12 8.54
N MET A 64 8.57 4.24 8.48
CA MET A 64 7.67 3.16 8.92
C MET A 64 7.82 1.90 8.06
N LEU A 65 7.85 2.04 6.73
CA LEU A 65 8.01 0.93 5.80
C LEU A 65 9.41 0.30 5.92
N ALA A 66 10.45 1.09 6.16
CA ALA A 66 11.79 0.56 6.47
C ALA A 66 11.80 -0.24 7.78
N GLY A 67 11.05 0.22 8.79
CA GLY A 67 10.83 -0.51 10.04
C GLY A 67 10.16 -1.87 9.83
N PHE A 68 9.06 -1.91 9.04
CA PHE A 68 8.37 -3.17 8.72
C PHE A 68 9.23 -4.12 7.88
N ASN A 69 9.99 -3.59 6.92
CA ASN A 69 10.94 -4.39 6.15
C ASN A 69 12.05 -4.99 7.02
N ARG A 70 12.54 -4.23 8.01
CA ARG A 70 13.56 -4.70 8.94
C ARG A 70 13.01 -5.79 9.87
N SER A 71 11.79 -5.63 10.37
CA SER A 71 11.15 -6.61 11.25
C SER A 71 9.67 -6.77 10.90
N PRO A 72 9.31 -7.76 10.06
CA PRO A 72 7.92 -8.06 9.69
C PRO A 72 7.00 -8.25 10.91
N SER A 73 7.55 -8.80 12.00
CA SER A 73 6.85 -9.05 13.26
C SER A 73 6.17 -7.81 13.85
N PHE A 74 6.66 -6.60 13.52
CA PHE A 74 6.06 -5.34 13.95
C PHE A 74 4.61 -5.19 13.52
N ILE A 75 4.22 -5.75 12.37
CA ILE A 75 2.83 -5.69 11.92
C ILE A 75 1.91 -6.43 12.88
N ALA A 76 2.34 -7.59 13.37
CA ALA A 76 1.59 -8.35 14.36
C ALA A 76 1.56 -7.64 15.73
N LEU A 77 2.70 -7.09 16.16
CA LEU A 77 2.81 -6.36 17.43
C LEU A 77 1.97 -5.07 17.43
N LEU A 78 1.91 -4.39 16.29
CA LEU A 78 1.22 -3.12 16.11
C LEU A 78 -0.16 -3.26 15.47
N LYS A 79 -0.74 -4.47 15.48
CA LYS A 79 -2.04 -4.76 14.84
C LYS A 79 -3.13 -3.76 15.24
N LYS A 80 -3.21 -3.40 16.53
CA LYS A 80 -4.22 -2.48 17.05
C LYS A 80 -4.02 -1.05 16.50
N PRO A 81 -2.85 -0.41 16.67
CA PRO A 81 -2.56 0.87 16.03
C PRO A 81 -2.80 0.89 14.51
N ILE A 82 -2.50 -0.22 13.83
CA ILE A 82 -2.72 -0.35 12.38
C ILE A 82 -4.22 -0.34 12.06
N VAL A 83 -5.00 -1.20 12.72
CA VAL A 83 -6.46 -1.29 12.51
C VAL A 83 -7.16 0.02 12.84
N ASP A 84 -6.76 0.70 13.93
CA ASP A 84 -7.30 2.01 14.29
C ASP A 84 -7.10 3.02 13.14
N ARG A 85 -5.92 3.02 12.50
CA ARG A 85 -5.64 3.90 11.35
C ARG A 85 -6.38 3.51 10.07
N LEU A 86 -6.65 2.23 9.86
CA LEU A 86 -7.48 1.77 8.74
C LEU A 86 -8.94 2.24 8.91
N GLY A 87 -9.45 2.26 10.14
CA GLY A 87 -10.80 2.77 10.43
C GLY A 87 -10.97 4.27 10.12
N GLU A 88 -9.90 5.05 10.21
CA GLU A 88 -9.89 6.49 9.94
C GLU A 88 -9.63 6.84 8.45
N ALA A 89 -9.53 5.84 7.56
CA ALA A 89 -9.03 6.03 6.19
C ALA A 89 -9.84 7.03 5.35
N TYR A 90 -11.11 7.27 5.68
CA TYR A 90 -12.01 8.16 4.92
C TYR A 90 -12.12 9.57 5.48
N ASP A 91 -11.49 9.86 6.62
CA ASP A 91 -11.56 11.17 7.29
C ASP A 91 -10.84 12.26 6.49
N SER A 92 -9.69 11.94 5.89
CA SER A 92 -8.85 12.89 5.16
C SER A 92 -7.98 12.20 4.11
N PRO A 93 -7.54 12.90 3.04
CA PRO A 93 -6.70 12.31 2.00
C PRO A 93 -5.35 11.81 2.54
N SER A 94 -4.77 12.52 3.52
CA SER A 94 -3.56 12.05 4.19
C SER A 94 -3.82 10.72 4.92
N LYS A 95 -4.90 10.62 5.70
CA LYS A 95 -5.26 9.37 6.37
C LYS A 95 -5.53 8.23 5.39
N THR A 96 -6.13 8.52 4.23
CA THR A 96 -6.26 7.53 3.15
C THR A 96 -4.90 7.04 2.68
N GLU A 97 -3.94 7.94 2.44
CA GLU A 97 -2.60 7.55 1.98
C GLU A 97 -1.86 6.71 3.03
N LEU A 98 -1.96 7.06 4.32
CA LEU A 98 -1.44 6.22 5.39
C LEU A 98 -2.08 4.83 5.38
N ALA A 99 -3.41 4.74 5.27
CA ALA A 99 -4.12 3.47 5.21
C ALA A 99 -3.71 2.61 4.00
N LEU A 100 -3.44 3.23 2.83
CA LEU A 100 -2.90 2.51 1.67
C LEU A 100 -1.55 1.84 2.00
N GLN A 101 -0.63 2.57 2.61
CA GLN A 101 0.69 2.03 2.97
C GLN A 101 0.58 0.93 4.03
N LEU A 102 -0.35 1.06 4.98
CA LEU A 102 -0.60 0.01 5.98
C LEU A 102 -1.22 -1.25 5.37
N CYS A 103 -2.21 -1.11 4.48
CA CYS A 103 -2.76 -2.25 3.73
C CYS A 103 -1.68 -2.97 2.92
N TRP A 104 -0.81 -2.21 2.25
CA TRP A 104 0.32 -2.78 1.52
C TRP A 104 1.24 -3.57 2.45
N ALA A 105 1.66 -2.97 3.58
CA ALA A 105 2.55 -3.61 4.54
C ALA A 105 1.95 -4.90 5.10
N ILE A 106 0.66 -4.91 5.47
CA ILE A 106 -0.04 -6.10 5.95
C ILE A 106 0.07 -7.24 4.94
N GLY A 107 -0.19 -6.96 3.66
CA GLY A 107 -0.12 -7.97 2.60
C GLY A 107 1.31 -8.43 2.33
N GLU A 108 2.25 -7.49 2.20
CA GLU A 108 3.65 -7.77 1.86
C GLU A 108 4.34 -8.67 2.87
N HIS A 109 4.09 -8.43 4.15
CA HIS A 109 4.75 -9.11 5.26
C HIS A 109 3.89 -10.20 5.91
N GLY A 110 2.83 -10.65 5.23
CA GLY A 110 1.97 -11.73 5.72
C GLY A 110 1.38 -11.46 7.11
N GLY A 111 1.05 -10.20 7.43
CA GLY A 111 0.46 -9.83 8.73
C GLY A 111 1.40 -10.00 9.93
N GLY A 112 2.71 -10.14 9.72
CA GLY A 112 3.69 -10.39 10.78
C GLY A 112 4.67 -11.53 10.48
N GLY A 113 4.36 -12.36 9.48
CA GLY A 113 5.11 -13.57 9.13
C GLY A 113 4.45 -14.85 9.67
N GLU A 114 5.08 -15.99 9.38
CA GLU A 114 4.50 -17.33 9.63
C GLU A 114 4.17 -17.61 11.11
N ALA A 115 4.96 -17.05 12.03
CA ALA A 115 4.77 -17.22 13.46
C ALA A 115 3.53 -16.51 14.02
N HIS A 116 2.91 -15.58 13.26
CA HIS A 116 1.89 -14.66 13.75
C HIS A 116 0.49 -14.90 13.16
N LYS A 117 0.07 -16.17 13.05
CA LYS A 117 -1.21 -16.57 12.42
C LYS A 117 -2.44 -15.90 13.03
N ASP A 118 -2.48 -15.75 14.35
CA ASP A 118 -3.64 -15.12 15.02
C ASP A 118 -3.73 -13.63 14.69
N ALA A 119 -2.60 -12.91 14.68
CA ALA A 119 -2.56 -11.52 14.28
C ALA A 119 -2.94 -11.36 12.80
N ALA A 120 -2.44 -12.23 11.91
CA ALA A 120 -2.80 -12.24 10.50
C ALA A 120 -4.31 -12.46 10.29
N ARG A 121 -4.95 -13.33 11.09
CA ARG A 121 -6.40 -13.55 11.06
C ARG A 121 -7.19 -12.33 11.48
N GLU A 122 -6.79 -11.65 12.56
CA GLU A 122 -7.45 -10.42 13.03
C GLU A 122 -7.28 -9.25 12.03
N LEU A 123 -6.09 -9.13 11.42
CA LEU A 123 -5.85 -8.16 10.35
C LEU A 123 -6.70 -8.46 9.12
N PHE A 124 -6.81 -9.74 8.74
CA PHE A 124 -7.70 -10.17 7.67
C PHE A 124 -9.16 -9.80 7.96
N GLU A 125 -9.65 -10.03 9.18
CA GLU A 125 -11.01 -9.66 9.61
C GLU A 125 -11.26 -8.16 9.48
N SER A 126 -10.28 -7.35 9.87
CA SER A 126 -10.35 -5.90 9.75
C SER A 126 -10.40 -5.44 8.29
N LEU A 127 -9.57 -6.04 7.42
CA LEU A 127 -9.59 -5.78 5.97
C LEU A 127 -10.90 -6.24 5.32
N GLU A 128 -11.42 -7.39 5.72
CA GLU A 128 -12.70 -7.94 5.25
C GLU A 128 -13.88 -7.04 5.66
N LEU A 129 -13.89 -6.56 6.90
CA LEU A 129 -14.88 -5.60 7.38
C LEU A 129 -14.85 -4.32 6.53
N LEU A 130 -13.66 -3.72 6.37
CA LEU A 130 -13.46 -2.53 5.55
C LEU A 130 -13.96 -2.76 4.11
N LEU A 131 -13.69 -3.93 3.52
CA LEU A 131 -14.19 -4.30 2.20
C LEU A 131 -15.72 -4.31 2.15
N TYR A 132 -16.37 -4.98 3.10
CA TYR A 132 -17.82 -5.16 3.10
C TYR A 132 -18.59 -3.87 3.45
N GLU A 133 -18.08 -3.04 4.34
CA GLU A 133 -18.66 -1.72 4.64
C GLU A 133 -18.70 -0.85 3.37
N ASN A 134 -17.61 -0.88 2.59
CA ASN A 134 -17.52 -0.14 1.35
C ASN A 134 -18.43 -0.68 0.24
N LEU A 135 -18.53 -2.01 0.11
CA LEU A 135 -19.50 -2.63 -0.81
C LEU A 135 -20.94 -2.30 -0.40
N SER A 136 -21.25 -2.18 0.89
CA SER A 136 -22.59 -1.86 1.36
C SER A 136 -22.92 -0.38 1.18
N SER A 137 -21.99 0.51 1.53
CA SER A 137 -22.13 1.97 1.40
C SER A 137 -22.35 2.42 -0.06
N SER A 138 -21.70 1.74 -1.01
CA SER A 138 -21.88 2.01 -2.44
C SER A 138 -23.30 1.67 -2.96
N ARG A 139 -24.07 0.81 -2.26
CA ARG A 139 -25.50 0.59 -2.58
C ARG A 139 -26.37 1.76 -2.16
N VAL A 140 -26.05 2.39 -1.04
CA VAL A 140 -26.79 3.53 -0.48
C VAL A 140 -26.50 4.81 -1.28
N ARG A 141 -25.22 5.04 -1.64
CA ARG A 141 -24.77 6.24 -2.38
C ARG A 141 -25.21 6.30 -3.85
N LEU A 142 -25.67 5.20 -4.43
CA LEU A 142 -26.25 5.18 -5.79
C LEU A 142 -27.58 5.96 -5.87
N ARG A 143 -28.25 6.18 -4.72
CA ARG A 143 -29.49 6.98 -4.66
C ARG A 143 -29.24 8.50 -4.67
N GLU A 144 -28.01 8.94 -4.38
CA GLU A 144 -27.65 10.37 -4.23
C GLU A 144 -26.83 10.94 -5.40
N SER A 145 -26.45 10.13 -6.39
CA SER A 145 -25.46 10.51 -7.41
C SER A 145 -25.99 11.32 -8.60
N ALA A 146 -27.17 11.93 -8.51
CA ALA A 146 -27.72 12.77 -9.60
C ALA A 146 -27.10 14.18 -9.68
N LEU A 147 -26.24 14.58 -8.74
CA LEU A 147 -25.65 15.92 -8.66
C LEU A 147 -24.12 15.82 -8.46
N GLY A 148 -23.37 15.67 -9.54
CA GLY A 148 -21.93 15.40 -9.50
C GLY A 148 -21.04 16.64 -9.34
N SER A 149 -20.52 16.88 -8.13
CA SER A 149 -19.37 17.78 -7.87
C SER A 149 -18.04 17.04 -8.10
N ASP A 150 -16.99 17.74 -8.57
CA ASP A 150 -15.64 17.16 -8.74
C ASP A 150 -15.05 16.60 -7.43
N SER A 151 -15.46 17.14 -6.27
CA SER A 151 -15.09 16.63 -4.95
C SER A 151 -15.63 15.22 -4.68
N ALA A 152 -16.75 14.84 -5.30
CA ALA A 152 -17.34 13.51 -5.18
C ALA A 152 -16.62 12.50 -6.07
N LYS A 153 -16.15 12.91 -7.26
CA LYS A 153 -15.35 12.06 -8.15
C LYS A 153 -13.99 11.72 -7.53
N SER A 154 -13.31 12.72 -6.96
CA SER A 154 -12.01 12.52 -6.28
C SER A 154 -12.12 11.53 -5.11
N ARG A 155 -13.16 11.68 -4.27
CA ARG A 155 -13.43 10.75 -3.16
C ARG A 155 -13.74 9.32 -3.61
N LYS A 156 -14.52 9.15 -4.70
CA LYS A 156 -14.77 7.82 -5.29
C LYS A 156 -13.48 7.19 -5.84
N SER A 157 -12.59 8.00 -6.41
CA SER A 157 -11.29 7.53 -6.92
C SER A 157 -10.34 7.11 -5.79
N SER A 158 -10.27 7.86 -4.68
CA SER A 158 -9.45 7.47 -3.52
C SER A 158 -10.01 6.21 -2.83
N GLN A 159 -11.33 6.09 -2.72
CA GLN A 159 -11.99 4.91 -2.16
C GLN A 159 -11.69 3.64 -2.98
N SER A 160 -11.79 3.72 -4.31
CA SER A 160 -11.47 2.60 -5.20
C SER A 160 -9.98 2.24 -5.17
N ARG A 161 -9.07 3.21 -5.07
CA ARG A 161 -7.63 2.95 -4.81
C ARG A 161 -7.44 2.18 -3.51
N LEU A 162 -8.10 2.58 -2.42
CA LEU A 162 -8.02 1.86 -1.14
C LEU A 162 -8.55 0.44 -1.23
N LEU A 163 -9.71 0.23 -1.86
CA LEU A 163 -10.27 -1.11 -2.04
C LEU A 163 -9.38 -2.01 -2.89
N CYS A 164 -8.65 -1.46 -3.86
CA CYS A 164 -7.67 -2.21 -4.62
C CYS A 164 -6.55 -2.74 -3.71
N PHE A 165 -6.03 -1.91 -2.81
CA PHE A 165 -5.02 -2.32 -1.83
C PHE A 165 -5.56 -3.34 -0.83
N VAL A 166 -6.80 -3.18 -0.36
CA VAL A 166 -7.47 -4.14 0.53
C VAL A 166 -7.62 -5.49 -0.16
N VAL A 167 -8.10 -5.52 -1.40
CA VAL A 167 -8.22 -6.74 -2.21
C VAL A 167 -6.87 -7.42 -2.41
N THR A 168 -5.80 -6.66 -2.71
CA THR A 168 -4.44 -7.20 -2.80
C THR A 168 -3.94 -7.74 -1.46
N ALA A 169 -4.16 -7.03 -0.36
CA ALA A 169 -3.73 -7.45 0.96
C ALA A 169 -4.42 -8.74 1.41
N ILE A 170 -5.73 -8.85 1.19
CA ILE A 170 -6.52 -10.08 1.41
C ILE A 170 -5.93 -11.24 0.59
N ALA A 171 -5.62 -11.00 -0.69
CA ALA A 171 -5.05 -12.02 -1.54
C ALA A 171 -3.67 -12.48 -1.07
N LYS A 172 -2.75 -11.54 -0.79
CA LYS A 172 -1.40 -11.84 -0.28
C LYS A 172 -1.45 -12.56 1.07
N LEU A 173 -2.28 -12.10 2.01
CA LEU A 173 -2.46 -12.77 3.30
C LEU A 173 -2.96 -14.20 3.15
N ALA A 174 -3.88 -14.47 2.22
CA ALA A 174 -4.39 -15.81 1.97
C ALA A 174 -3.40 -16.72 1.23
N THR A 175 -2.52 -16.15 0.42
CA THR A 175 -1.39 -16.87 -0.19
C THR A 175 -0.37 -17.26 0.87
N TYR A 176 -0.09 -16.35 1.81
CA TYR A 176 0.85 -16.57 2.90
C TYR A 176 0.30 -17.54 3.96
N HIS A 177 -0.94 -17.32 4.42
CA HIS A 177 -1.66 -18.10 5.44
C HIS A 177 -2.83 -18.85 4.79
N ARG A 178 -2.59 -20.10 4.37
CA ARG A 178 -3.53 -20.87 3.54
C ARG A 178 -4.87 -21.14 4.21
N GLU A 179 -4.94 -21.08 5.55
CA GLU A 179 -6.20 -21.18 6.29
C GLU A 179 -7.19 -20.04 5.99
N LEU A 180 -6.69 -18.89 5.52
CA LEU A 180 -7.53 -17.74 5.15
C LEU A 180 -8.06 -17.86 3.72
N LEU A 181 -7.56 -18.79 2.91
CA LEU A 181 -7.90 -18.92 1.49
C LEU A 181 -9.40 -19.09 1.21
N PRO A 182 -10.16 -19.95 1.92
CA PRO A 182 -11.59 -20.08 1.69
C PRO A 182 -12.33 -18.76 1.94
N ARG A 183 -11.96 -18.04 3.00
CA ARG A 183 -12.55 -16.73 3.34
C ARG A 183 -12.22 -15.71 2.27
N ALA A 184 -10.95 -15.60 1.86
CA ALA A 184 -10.51 -14.69 0.81
C ALA A 184 -11.26 -14.90 -0.50
N ARG A 185 -11.45 -16.16 -0.93
CA ARG A 185 -12.25 -16.47 -2.13
C ARG A 185 -13.69 -15.98 -2.00
N VAL A 186 -14.32 -16.13 -0.84
CA VAL A 186 -15.66 -15.58 -0.59
C VAL A 186 -15.67 -14.06 -0.65
N SER A 187 -14.73 -13.39 0.02
CA SER A 187 -14.66 -11.91 0.05
C SER A 187 -14.44 -11.36 -1.36
N LEU A 188 -13.52 -11.93 -2.14
CA LEU A 188 -13.25 -11.53 -3.52
C LEU A 188 -14.40 -11.87 -4.48
N THR A 189 -15.06 -13.02 -4.32
CA THR A 189 -16.26 -13.38 -5.11
C THR A 189 -17.39 -12.39 -4.87
N LYS A 190 -17.57 -11.92 -3.62
CA LYS A 190 -18.55 -10.87 -3.31
C LYS A 190 -18.22 -9.55 -4.02
N VAL A 191 -16.95 -9.17 -4.12
CA VAL A 191 -16.51 -8.00 -4.91
C VAL A 191 -16.82 -8.22 -6.39
N ALA A 192 -16.41 -9.35 -6.97
CA ALA A 192 -16.61 -9.67 -8.38
C ALA A 192 -18.08 -9.72 -8.80
N ARG A 193 -18.98 -10.11 -7.88
CA ARG A 193 -20.44 -10.12 -8.09
C ARG A 193 -21.12 -8.79 -7.78
N SER A 194 -20.40 -7.83 -7.19
CA SER A 194 -20.97 -6.55 -6.79
C SER A 194 -21.07 -5.62 -8.00
N ARG A 195 -22.30 -5.28 -8.42
CA ARG A 195 -22.54 -4.37 -9.58
C ARG A 195 -22.10 -2.91 -9.37
N ILE A 196 -21.59 -2.60 -8.19
CA ILE A 196 -21.28 -1.24 -7.70
C ILE A 196 -19.78 -1.05 -7.41
N SER A 197 -18.96 -2.07 -7.64
CA SER A 197 -17.51 -1.91 -7.57
C SER A 197 -16.99 -1.15 -8.79
N ASP A 198 -16.09 -0.19 -8.56
CA ASP A 198 -15.28 0.42 -9.61
C ASP A 198 -14.59 -0.67 -10.45
N ALA A 199 -14.53 -0.48 -11.78
CA ALA A 199 -13.99 -1.47 -12.71
C ALA A 199 -12.58 -1.94 -12.34
N ARG A 200 -11.75 -1.07 -11.74
CA ARG A 200 -10.39 -1.40 -11.29
C ARG A 200 -10.39 -2.35 -10.09
N VAL A 201 -11.33 -2.17 -9.18
CA VAL A 201 -11.51 -3.04 -7.99
C VAL A 201 -12.07 -4.39 -8.42
N TRP A 202 -13.06 -4.36 -9.32
CA TRP A 202 -13.65 -5.57 -9.90
C TRP A 202 -12.61 -6.41 -10.64
N LYS A 203 -11.88 -5.81 -11.57
CA LYS A 203 -10.86 -6.51 -12.37
C LYS A 203 -9.82 -7.17 -11.47
N ARG A 204 -9.29 -6.41 -10.50
CA ARG A 204 -8.31 -6.92 -9.55
C ARG A 204 -8.83 -8.09 -8.71
N ALA A 205 -10.10 -8.06 -8.29
CA ALA A 205 -10.71 -9.18 -7.57
C ALA A 205 -10.85 -10.43 -8.46
N CYS A 206 -11.24 -10.26 -9.72
CA CYS A 206 -11.30 -11.35 -10.70
C CYS A 206 -9.92 -11.96 -10.98
N ASP A 207 -8.90 -11.11 -11.16
CA ASP A 207 -7.52 -11.55 -11.40
C ASP A 207 -7.02 -12.43 -10.24
N TYR A 208 -7.22 -12.00 -8.99
CA TYR A 208 -6.82 -12.79 -7.83
C TYR A 208 -7.67 -14.04 -7.61
N LEU A 209 -8.97 -14.03 -7.94
CA LEU A 209 -9.78 -15.25 -7.91
C LEU A 209 -9.28 -16.30 -8.92
N GLY A 210 -8.89 -15.85 -10.12
CA GLY A 210 -8.27 -16.70 -11.12
C GLY A 210 -6.95 -17.28 -10.61
N LEU A 211 -6.06 -16.40 -10.12
CA LEU A 211 -4.76 -16.77 -9.61
C LEU A 211 -4.83 -17.73 -8.41
N MET A 212 -5.81 -17.57 -7.51
CA MET A 212 -6.02 -18.46 -6.37
C MET A 212 -6.47 -19.88 -6.75
N ASN A 213 -6.79 -20.16 -8.02
CA ASN A 213 -6.99 -21.54 -8.50
C ASN A 213 -5.66 -22.25 -8.77
N GLU A 214 -4.57 -21.49 -8.95
CA GLU A 214 -3.24 -22.00 -9.27
C GLU A 214 -2.25 -21.62 -8.15
N PRO A 215 -2.19 -22.40 -7.05
CA PRO A 215 -1.47 -21.99 -5.85
C PRO A 215 0.04 -21.79 -6.05
N ALA A 216 0.66 -22.53 -6.96
CA ALA A 216 2.08 -22.38 -7.28
C ALA A 216 2.38 -21.02 -7.94
N ILE A 217 1.55 -20.62 -8.91
CA ILE A 217 1.67 -19.32 -9.57
C ILE A 217 1.31 -18.20 -8.59
N CYS A 218 0.25 -18.41 -7.80
CA CYS A 218 -0.17 -17.47 -6.76
C CYS A 218 0.97 -17.16 -5.78
N LEU A 219 1.69 -18.18 -5.31
CA LEU A 219 2.84 -18.01 -4.44
C LEU A 219 4.02 -17.33 -5.14
N SER A 220 4.28 -17.63 -6.41
CA SER A 220 5.35 -16.96 -7.18
C SER A 220 5.10 -15.46 -7.37
N ILE A 221 3.83 -15.06 -7.54
CA ILE A 221 3.44 -13.66 -7.81
C ILE A 221 3.14 -12.87 -6.52
N LEU A 222 2.45 -13.49 -5.57
CA LEU A 222 1.95 -12.85 -4.35
C LEU A 222 2.68 -13.29 -3.08
N GLY A 223 3.60 -14.25 -3.18
CA GLY A 223 4.40 -14.69 -2.06
C GLY A 223 5.26 -13.56 -1.48
N PRO A 224 5.75 -13.75 -0.25
CA PRO A 224 6.63 -12.77 0.37
C PRO A 224 7.88 -12.57 -0.50
N CYS A 225 8.26 -11.32 -0.74
CA CYS A 225 9.61 -11.04 -1.24
C CYS A 225 10.61 -11.48 -0.15
N GLU A 226 11.25 -12.63 -0.34
CA GLU A 226 12.31 -13.09 0.57
C GLU A 226 13.39 -12.00 0.69
N SER A 227 13.83 -11.73 1.92
CA SER A 227 15.04 -10.94 2.14
C SER A 227 16.19 -11.63 1.40
N PRO A 228 17.03 -10.89 0.65
CA PRO A 228 18.09 -11.51 -0.13
C PRO A 228 19.07 -12.21 0.81
N SER A 229 19.07 -13.54 0.79
CA SER A 229 20.32 -14.26 0.99
C SER A 229 21.27 -13.78 -0.12
N LYS A 230 22.53 -13.50 0.24
CA LYS A 230 23.59 -12.96 -0.63
C LYS A 230 23.45 -13.43 -2.09
N GLY A 231 23.03 -12.55 -2.99
CA GLY A 231 23.24 -12.72 -4.43
C GLY A 231 22.04 -12.51 -5.37
N MET A 232 20.80 -12.40 -4.89
CA MET A 232 19.65 -12.20 -5.78
C MET A 232 19.09 -10.77 -5.67
N GLN A 233 19.20 -9.97 -6.74
CA GLN A 233 18.61 -8.63 -6.81
C GLN A 233 17.07 -8.73 -6.69
N LYS A 234 16.48 -7.82 -5.91
CA LYS A 234 15.03 -7.79 -5.64
C LYS A 234 14.21 -7.58 -6.91
N LEU A 235 13.17 -8.40 -7.08
CA LEU A 235 12.11 -8.10 -8.03
C LEU A 235 11.29 -6.89 -7.49
N GLY A 236 11.26 -5.78 -8.22
CA GLY A 236 10.36 -4.65 -7.98
C GLY A 236 10.80 -3.58 -6.98
N THR A 237 12.06 -3.57 -6.51
CA THR A 237 12.59 -2.42 -5.76
C THR A 237 13.35 -1.50 -6.70
N VAL A 238 12.81 -0.30 -6.95
CA VAL A 238 13.56 0.76 -7.64
C VAL A 238 14.68 1.22 -6.71
N ASN A 239 15.92 0.86 -7.06
CA ASN A 239 17.11 1.39 -6.39
C ASN A 239 17.40 2.80 -6.91
N TRP A 240 16.89 3.83 -6.23
CA TRP A 240 17.09 5.23 -6.60
C TRP A 240 18.53 5.74 -6.40
N SER A 241 19.46 4.89 -5.93
CA SER A 241 20.85 5.27 -5.67
C SER A 241 21.84 4.94 -6.80
N GLU A 242 21.45 4.12 -7.78
CA GLU A 242 22.30 3.70 -8.90
C GLU A 242 21.69 4.16 -10.24
N GLY A 243 21.67 5.47 -10.45
CA GLY A 243 21.39 6.02 -11.77
C GLY A 243 22.63 5.90 -12.66
N GLY A 244 22.66 4.94 -13.59
CA GLY A 244 23.47 5.15 -14.79
C GLY A 244 23.98 3.97 -15.61
N THR A 245 23.88 2.69 -15.22
CA THR A 245 24.62 1.68 -16.02
C THR A 245 23.96 0.33 -16.27
N GLU A 246 22.94 -0.10 -15.52
CA GLU A 246 22.18 -1.31 -15.90
C GLU A 246 20.69 -1.13 -15.63
N MET A 247 19.92 -1.04 -16.72
CA MET A 247 18.47 -0.99 -16.69
C MET A 247 17.93 -2.31 -17.23
N ILE A 248 17.65 -3.28 -16.34
CA ILE A 248 16.74 -4.37 -16.67
C ILE A 248 15.34 -3.91 -16.28
N SER A 249 14.68 -3.18 -17.18
CA SER A 249 13.30 -2.76 -16.98
C SER A 249 12.36 -3.94 -17.29
N HIS A 250 12.04 -4.76 -16.28
CA HIS A 250 10.80 -5.51 -16.33
C HIS A 250 9.65 -4.55 -16.05
N LEU A 251 9.09 -3.99 -17.13
CA LEU A 251 7.90 -3.16 -17.12
C LEU A 251 6.77 -3.88 -16.38
N PRO A 252 6.32 -3.38 -15.23
CA PRO A 252 5.15 -3.93 -14.57
C PRO A 252 3.90 -3.60 -15.41
N PHE A 253 3.00 -4.57 -15.52
CA PHE A 253 1.80 -4.59 -16.38
C PHE A 253 0.84 -3.37 -16.26
N TYR A 254 1.05 -2.47 -15.29
CA TYR A 254 0.26 -1.24 -15.16
C TYR A 254 0.58 -0.15 -16.20
N LEU A 255 1.66 -0.28 -16.99
CA LEU A 255 2.00 0.67 -18.07
C LEU A 255 1.36 0.32 -19.43
N LEU A 256 0.82 -0.88 -19.61
CA LEU A 256 0.13 -1.29 -20.85
C LEU A 256 -1.38 -0.99 -20.81
N GLY A 257 -1.72 0.18 -20.27
CA GLY A 257 -3.07 0.71 -20.32
C GLY A 257 -3.28 1.56 -21.56
N ALA A 258 -3.26 0.96 -22.76
CA ALA A 258 -3.99 1.35 -23.98
C ALA A 258 -3.27 0.85 -25.25
N GLN A 259 -3.58 -0.37 -25.71
CA GLN A 259 -3.88 -0.68 -27.12
C GLN A 259 -4.14 -2.19 -27.27
N GLU A 260 -5.33 -2.54 -27.76
CA GLU A 260 -5.61 -3.88 -28.26
C GLU A 260 -4.90 -4.06 -29.61
N GLY A 261 -3.85 -4.90 -29.64
CA GLY A 261 -3.11 -5.24 -30.85
C GLY A 261 -2.04 -6.31 -30.57
N PRO A 262 -1.59 -7.07 -31.59
CA PRO A 262 -0.57 -8.12 -31.43
C PRO A 262 0.78 -7.55 -30.98
N PRO A 263 1.69 -8.37 -30.40
CA PRO A 263 2.87 -7.89 -29.70
C PRO A 263 3.80 -7.13 -30.66
N HIS A 264 3.96 -5.83 -30.39
CA HIS A 264 4.91 -4.98 -31.08
C HIS A 264 6.17 -4.83 -30.22
N ASP A 265 7.34 -5.01 -30.84
CA ASP A 265 8.63 -4.67 -30.26
C ASP A 265 8.72 -3.15 -30.10
N PHE A 266 8.79 -2.66 -28.86
CA PHE A 266 8.92 -1.23 -28.58
C PHE A 266 10.35 -0.76 -28.87
N SER A 267 10.48 0.25 -29.72
CA SER A 267 11.73 0.98 -29.94
C SER A 267 11.78 2.21 -29.03
N PHE A 268 12.98 2.56 -28.57
CA PHE A 268 13.22 3.66 -27.60
C PHE A 268 12.71 5.04 -28.06
N MET A 269 12.41 5.20 -29.36
CA MET A 269 11.85 6.42 -29.94
C MET A 269 10.37 6.66 -29.59
N ASP A 270 9.66 5.63 -29.13
CA ASP A 270 8.22 5.72 -28.85
C ASP A 270 7.89 6.30 -27.45
N VAL A 271 8.90 6.48 -26.59
CA VAL A 271 8.73 6.85 -25.17
C VAL A 271 9.08 8.31 -24.88
N LEU A 272 9.68 9.03 -25.82
CA LEU A 272 10.01 10.45 -25.64
C LEU A 272 9.02 11.32 -26.43
N PRO A 273 8.40 12.35 -25.83
CA PRO A 273 7.67 13.33 -26.62
C PRO A 273 8.67 14.05 -27.51
N GLY A 274 8.44 13.98 -28.82
CA GLY A 274 9.15 14.81 -29.80
C GLY A 274 9.03 16.28 -29.40
N SER A 275 10.17 16.95 -29.44
CA SER A 275 10.34 18.40 -29.27
C SER A 275 9.37 19.23 -30.10
#